data_AF-A0A969YLL1-F1
#
_entry.id   AF-A0A969YLL1-F1
#
_cell.length_a   1.000
_cell.length_b   1.000
_cell.length_c   1.000
_cell.angle_alpha   90.00
_cell.angle_beta   90.00
_cell.angle_gamma   90.00
#
_symmetry.space_group_name_H-M   'P 1'
#
loop_
_entity.id
_entity.type
_entity.pdbx_description
1 polymer ?
#
loop_
_entity_poly.entity_id
_entity_poly.type
_entity_poly.pdbx_seq_one_letter_code
_entity_poly.pdbx_strand_id
1 'polypeptide(L)' 'MAKVIGIDLGTTNSVVAIMEGKEAKVLTNSEGGRTT' A
#
# COMPACT_ATOMS: atom_id res chain seq x y z
N MET A 1 5.16 0.15 17.80
CA MET A 1 4.95 1.43 17.11
C MET A 1 4.21 1.16 15.82
N ALA A 2 3.11 1.87 15.54
CA ALA A 2 2.42 1.73 14.27
C ALA A 2 3.26 2.36 13.15
N LYS A 3 3.32 1.71 11.98
CA LYS A 3 3.94 2.30 10.78
C LYS A 3 2.94 3.28 10.15
N VAL A 4 3.41 4.43 9.68
CA VAL A 4 2.62 5.30 8.81
C VAL A 4 2.45 4.60 7.46
N ILE A 5 1.23 4.60 6.93
CA ILE A 5 0.89 4.03 5.63
C ILE A 5 0.51 5.14 4.64
N GLY A 6 0.88 4.94 3.38
CA GLY A 6 0.35 5.71 2.26
C GLY A 6 -0.85 4.97 1.67
N ILE A 7 -1.95 5.69 1.47
CA ILE A 7 -3.15 5.18 0.82
C ILE A 7 -3.42 6.06 -0.40
N ASP A 8 -3.46 5.43 -1.57
CA ASP A 8 -4.01 6.03 -2.78
C ASP A 8 -5.42 5.48 -2.97
N LEU A 9 -6.42 6.36 -2.90
CA LEU A 9 -7.85 6.02 -2.94
C LEU A 9 -8.44 6.50 -4.26
N GLY A 10 -8.22 5.70 -5.30
CA GLY A 10 -8.81 5.93 -6.62
C GLY A 10 -10.26 5.47 -6.68
N THR A 11 -11.00 5.98 -7.66
CA THR A 11 -12.40 5.57 -7.91
C THR A 11 -12.54 4.16 -8.46
N THR A 12 -11.55 3.69 -9.22
CA THR A 12 -11.54 2.33 -9.81
C THR A 12 -10.66 1.35 -9.05
N ASN A 13 -9.51 1.82 -8.56
CA ASN A 13 -8.55 0.99 -7.84
C ASN A 13 -7.92 1.81 -6.71
N SER A 14 -7.55 1.11 -5.64
CA SER A 14 -6.86 1.63 -4.47
C SER A 14 -5.56 0.86 -4.23
N VAL A 15 -4.59 1.53 -3.61
CA VAL A 15 -3.26 0.98 -3.31
C VAL A 15 -2.84 1.36 -1.89
N VAL A 16 -2.14 0.44 -1.21
CA VAL A 16 -1.52 0.71 0.10
C VAL A 16 -0.02 0.47 0.02
N ALA A 17 0.75 1.41 0.56
CA ALA A 17 2.21 1.33 0.64
C ALA A 17 2.73 1.68 2.04
N ILE A 18 3.93 1.18 2.35
CA ILE A 18 4.70 1.55 3.53
C ILE A 18 6.08 2.05 3.14
N MET A 19 6.69 2.82 4.04
CA MET A 19 8.13 3.11 3.97
C MET A 19 8.90 2.02 4.72
N GLU A 20 9.79 1.32 4.02
CA GLU A 20 10.80 0.43 4.60
C GLU A 20 12.17 1.14 4.48
N GLY A 21 12.62 1.75 5.58
CA GLY A 21 13.81 2.60 5.57
C GLY A 21 13.61 3.84 4.71
N LYS A 22 14.36 3.93 3.59
CA LYS A 22 14.25 5.03 2.62
C LYS A 22 13.48 4.65 1.35
N GLU A 23 12.99 3.42 1.26
CA GLU A 23 12.31 2.90 0.08
C GLU A 23 10.80 2.73 0.33
N ALA A 24 10.00 3.05 -0.68
CA ALA A 24 8.55 2.84 -0.66
C ALA A 24 8.23 1.44 -1.21
N LYS A 25 7.35 0.72 -0.52
CA LYS A 25 6.93 -0.63 -0.91
C LYS A 25 5.42 -0.76 -0.88
N VAL A 26 4.84 -1.10 -2.03
CA VAL A 26 3.41 -1.44 -2.15
C VAL A 26 3.17 -2.82 -1.56
N LEU A 27 2.09 -2.93 -0.79
CA LEU A 27 1.67 -4.15 -0.12
C LEU A 27 0.82 -5.02 -1.06
N THR A 28 0.95 -6.32 -0.90
CA THR A 28 0.06 -7.30 -1.53
C THR A 28 -1.21 -7.41 -0.70
N ASN A 29 -2.38 -7.39 -1.33
CA ASN A 29 -3.67 -7.62 -0.69
C ASN A 29 -3.89 -9.11 -0.39
N SER A 30 -5.01 -9.44 0.27
CA SER A 30 -5.34 -10.82 0.64
C SER A 30 -5.57 -11.76 -0.56
N GLU A 31 -5.79 -11.22 -1.75
CA GLU A 31 -6.03 -11.97 -2.99
C GLU A 31 -4.74 -12.18 -3.81
N GLY A 32 -3.60 -11.65 -3.34
CA GLY A 32 -2.33 -11.75 -4.04
C GLY A 32 -2.06 -10.62 -5.05
N GLY A 33 -2.99 -9.66 -5.21
CA GLY A 33 -2.85 -8.47 -6.04
C GLY A 33 -2.17 -7.31 -5.30
N ARG A 34 -1.80 -6.24 -6.03
CA ARG A 34 -1.24 -5.00 -5.46
C ARG A 34 -2.21 -3.81 -5.49
N THR A 35 -3.40 -4.03 -6.04
CA THR A 35 -4.50 -3.06 -6.18
C THR A 35 -5.79 -3.75 -5.76
N THR A 36 -6.75 -2.99 -5.26
CA THR A 36 -8.12 -3.44 -4.95
C THR A 36 -9.12 -2.44 -5.47
#